data_AF-A0A2V7JVX6-F1
#
_entry.id   AF-A0A2V7JVX6-F1
#
_cell.length_a   1.000
_cell.length_b   1.000
_cell.length_c   1.000
_cell.angle_alpha   90.00
_cell.angle_beta   90.00
_cell.angle_gamma   90.00
#
_symmetry.space_group_name_H-M   'P 1'
#
loop_
_entity.id
_entity.type
_entity.pdbx_description
1 polymer ?
#
loop_
_entity_poly.entity_id
_entity_poly.type
_entity_poly.pdbx_seq_one_letter_code
_entity_poly.pdbx_strand_id
1 'polypeptide(L)'
;MDTSSLVVDKAQQLAAAGRHAEVVSYLGARKGTELADSPSLALLYGTAQARLGRHEEGLRWVDLALDQAHKRDEQAVERHALNARGAIALVSGRIDEAADYFTRALMAASRDGDLATTARCSNNLGIISHLRGRHAEAIGSWEIAVAAFGRAEMQQGVAECHHNLAITYREQGALDRALAEADQAVATAEAAGDRTLWAQALRGRAEIRVVSGELELARRELDRVAEIRRGLVNPVVEAEDLRAVASLLVAEGDLAAGERALREVIGRAESHGRPYLLAEATRDLVKVAATRTRRRRPARPGPSSPSSAPSRRFASSPAWSGATSSRPSCAARWRHCTRRRNWPTRGATPSCSRIWASVRRPRSSSRRCWPC
;
A
#
# COMPACT_ATOMS: atom_id res chain seq x y z
N MET A 1 41.26 -11.87 -23.65
CA MET A 1 39.96 -11.46 -23.10
C MET A 1 38.90 -12.15 -23.91
N ASP A 2 38.10 -13.00 -23.27
CA ASP A 2 37.11 -13.84 -23.95
C ASP A 2 35.98 -12.97 -24.50
N THR A 3 35.55 -13.21 -25.73
CA THR A 3 34.54 -12.38 -26.42
C THR A 3 33.24 -12.33 -25.60
N SER A 4 32.90 -13.42 -24.90
CA SER A 4 31.75 -13.52 -24.00
C SER A 4 31.74 -12.44 -22.89
N SER A 5 32.90 -12.13 -22.31
CA SER A 5 33.02 -11.11 -21.24
C SER A 5 32.66 -9.72 -21.74
N LEU A 6 33.16 -9.33 -22.92
CA LEU A 6 32.91 -8.00 -23.49
C LEU A 6 31.42 -7.76 -23.81
N VAL A 7 30.70 -8.83 -24.16
CA VAL A 7 29.26 -8.77 -24.42
C VAL A 7 28.50 -8.52 -23.14
N VAL A 8 28.83 -9.28 -22.09
CA VAL A 8 28.22 -9.14 -20.76
C VAL A 8 28.47 -7.74 -20.23
N ASP A 9 29.71 -7.26 -20.27
CA ASP A 9 30.07 -5.93 -19.74
C ASP A 9 29.31 -4.81 -20.44
N LYS A 10 29.22 -4.86 -21.78
CA LYS A 10 28.46 -3.86 -22.54
C LYS A 10 26.96 -3.93 -22.22
N ALA A 11 26.38 -5.12 -22.13
CA ALA A 11 24.98 -5.28 -21.79
C ALA A 11 24.68 -4.79 -20.35
N GLN A 12 25.59 -5.03 -19.40
CA GLN A 12 25.50 -4.54 -18.03
C GLN A 12 25.57 -3.01 -17.97
N GLN A 13 26.50 -2.39 -18.70
CA GLN A 13 26.60 -0.92 -18.76
C GLN A 13 25.32 -0.29 -19.32
N LEU A 14 24.78 -0.84 -20.42
CA LEU A 14 23.52 -0.39 -20.98
C LEU A 14 22.36 -0.57 -19.98
N ALA A 15 22.30 -1.70 -19.29
CA ALA A 15 21.27 -1.97 -18.29
C ALA A 15 21.37 -1.03 -17.08
N ALA A 16 22.59 -0.78 -16.57
CA ALA A 16 22.86 0.14 -15.47
C ALA A 16 22.50 1.59 -15.83
N ALA A 17 22.68 1.98 -17.10
CA ALA A 17 22.24 3.27 -17.63
C ALA A 17 20.72 3.35 -17.91
N GLY A 18 19.94 2.29 -17.60
CA GLY A 18 18.50 2.23 -17.88
C GLY A 18 18.13 2.10 -19.36
N ARG A 19 19.11 1.85 -20.24
CA ARG A 19 18.94 1.75 -21.71
C ARG A 19 18.44 0.37 -22.13
N HIS A 20 17.32 -0.06 -21.55
CA HIS A 20 16.79 -1.42 -21.72
C HIS A 20 16.41 -1.76 -23.17
N ALA A 21 15.91 -0.79 -23.95
CA ALA A 21 15.64 -0.99 -25.37
C ALA A 21 16.91 -1.35 -26.16
N GLU A 22 18.04 -0.74 -25.79
CA GLU A 22 19.32 -1.02 -26.42
C GLU A 22 19.92 -2.34 -25.95
N VAL A 23 19.71 -2.72 -24.69
CA VAL A 23 20.03 -4.09 -24.24
C VAL A 23 19.30 -5.11 -25.10
N VAL A 24 17.99 -4.94 -25.31
CA VAL A 24 17.19 -5.85 -26.12
C VAL A 24 17.64 -5.86 -27.59
N SER A 25 17.93 -4.70 -28.17
CA SER A 25 18.44 -4.64 -29.55
C SER A 25 19.83 -5.29 -29.67
N TYR A 26 20.74 -4.97 -28.76
CA TYR A 26 22.12 -5.45 -28.76
C TYR A 26 22.22 -6.96 -28.56
N LEU A 27 21.44 -7.51 -27.62
CA LEU A 27 21.43 -8.94 -27.34
C LEU A 27 20.53 -9.70 -28.32
N GLY A 28 19.43 -9.13 -28.77
CA GLY A 28 18.50 -9.75 -29.73
C GLY A 28 19.10 -9.93 -31.13
N ALA A 29 20.11 -9.14 -31.51
CA ALA A 29 20.85 -9.32 -32.76
C ALA A 29 21.84 -10.50 -32.73
N ARG A 30 22.01 -11.16 -31.58
CA ARG A 30 22.93 -12.29 -31.42
C ARG A 30 22.24 -13.61 -31.75
N LYS A 31 23.05 -14.66 -31.93
CA LYS A 31 22.50 -16.01 -32.13
C LYS A 31 21.75 -16.44 -30.87
N GLY A 32 20.54 -16.98 -31.04
CA GLY A 32 19.71 -17.41 -29.89
C GLY A 32 20.42 -18.42 -28.98
N THR A 33 21.30 -19.25 -29.52
CA THR A 33 22.14 -20.20 -28.75
C THR A 33 23.13 -19.48 -27.83
N GLU A 34 23.71 -18.36 -28.24
CA GLU A 34 24.68 -17.60 -27.44
C GLU A 34 24.02 -17.01 -26.17
N LEU A 35 22.80 -16.48 -26.30
CA LEU A 35 22.02 -16.02 -25.15
C LEU A 35 21.60 -17.21 -24.28
N ALA A 36 21.14 -18.28 -24.93
CA ALA A 36 20.65 -19.45 -24.25
C ALA A 36 21.76 -20.27 -23.58
N ASP A 37 23.04 -20.08 -23.89
CA ASP A 37 24.15 -20.82 -23.26
C ASP A 37 24.81 -20.00 -22.12
N SER A 38 24.48 -18.71 -21.99
CA SER A 38 25.02 -17.81 -20.98
C SER A 38 23.94 -17.34 -20.00
N PRO A 39 23.96 -17.81 -18.73
CA PRO A 39 23.00 -17.39 -17.71
C PRO A 39 22.95 -15.87 -17.52
N SER A 40 24.11 -15.21 -17.56
CA SER A 40 24.22 -13.76 -17.42
C SER A 40 23.56 -13.00 -18.57
N LEU A 41 23.76 -13.44 -19.82
CA LEU A 41 23.15 -12.79 -20.98
C LEU A 41 21.63 -13.03 -21.02
N ALA A 42 21.18 -14.26 -20.74
CA ALA A 42 19.77 -14.58 -20.60
C ALA A 42 19.09 -13.72 -19.53
N LEU A 43 19.73 -13.55 -18.36
CA LEU A 43 19.20 -12.72 -17.28
C LEU A 43 19.10 -11.23 -17.69
N LEU A 44 20.15 -10.67 -18.29
CA LEU A 44 20.16 -9.27 -18.74
C LEU A 44 19.09 -9.02 -19.81
N TYR A 45 18.96 -9.94 -20.76
CA TYR A 45 17.94 -9.86 -21.81
C TYR A 45 16.54 -9.97 -21.23
N GLY A 46 16.28 -10.97 -20.38
CA GLY A 46 14.97 -11.18 -19.75
C GLY A 46 14.56 -10.00 -18.86
N THR A 47 15.49 -9.46 -18.09
CA THR A 47 15.25 -8.27 -17.26
C THR A 47 14.94 -7.05 -18.11
N ALA A 48 15.66 -6.83 -19.21
CA ALA A 48 15.42 -5.72 -20.12
C ALA A 48 14.05 -5.84 -20.83
N GLN A 49 13.68 -7.04 -21.29
CA GLN A 49 12.36 -7.31 -21.87
C GLN A 49 11.25 -7.02 -20.87
N ALA A 50 11.39 -7.48 -19.63
CA ALA A 50 10.43 -7.21 -18.56
C ALA A 50 10.30 -5.71 -18.27
N ARG A 51 11.42 -4.96 -18.24
CA ARG A 51 11.42 -3.49 -18.05
C ARG A 51 10.72 -2.73 -19.17
N LEU A 52 10.66 -3.30 -20.38
CA LEU A 52 9.92 -2.77 -21.53
C LEU A 52 8.45 -3.22 -21.56
N GLY A 53 7.95 -3.87 -20.51
CA GLY A 53 6.57 -4.34 -20.41
C GLY A 53 6.30 -5.69 -21.05
N ARG A 54 7.32 -6.34 -21.65
CA ARG A 54 7.20 -7.68 -22.25
C ARG A 54 7.40 -8.74 -21.19
N HIS A 55 6.51 -8.78 -20.20
CA HIS A 55 6.65 -9.59 -19.00
C HIS A 55 6.72 -11.09 -19.27
N GLU A 56 5.93 -11.60 -20.24
CA GLU A 56 5.95 -13.02 -20.60
C GLU A 56 7.28 -13.44 -21.21
N GLU A 57 7.80 -12.65 -22.15
CA GLU A 57 9.10 -12.90 -22.77
C GLU A 57 10.23 -12.76 -21.74
N GLY A 58 10.18 -11.70 -20.94
CA GLY A 58 11.12 -11.48 -19.85
C GLY A 58 11.16 -12.66 -18.87
N LEU A 59 9.99 -13.19 -18.50
CA LEU A 59 9.89 -14.35 -17.61
C LEU A 59 10.55 -15.59 -18.22
N ARG A 60 10.32 -15.89 -19.51
CA ARG A 60 10.93 -17.04 -20.18
C ARG A 60 12.45 -17.01 -20.10
N TRP A 61 13.05 -15.85 -20.35
CA TRP A 61 14.50 -15.68 -20.31
C TRP A 61 15.07 -15.67 -18.90
N VAL A 62 14.36 -15.06 -17.94
CA VAL A 62 14.75 -15.12 -16.52
C VAL A 62 14.68 -16.55 -15.99
N ASP A 63 13.67 -17.32 -16.39
CA ASP A 63 13.52 -18.74 -15.99
C ASP A 63 14.61 -19.62 -16.58
N LEU A 64 14.98 -19.39 -17.85
CA LEU A 64 16.12 -20.04 -18.47
C LEU A 64 17.42 -19.69 -17.72
N ALA A 65 17.67 -18.41 -17.45
CA ALA A 65 18.84 -17.97 -16.71
C ALA A 65 18.92 -18.60 -15.32
N LEU A 66 17.79 -18.70 -14.62
CA LEU A 66 17.70 -19.30 -13.30
C LEU A 66 18.04 -20.81 -13.33
N ASP A 67 17.43 -21.56 -14.24
CA ASP A 67 17.67 -23.00 -14.40
C ASP A 67 19.14 -23.30 -14.75
N GLN A 68 19.73 -22.50 -15.64
CA GLN A 68 21.12 -22.68 -16.03
C GLN A 68 22.10 -22.26 -14.95
N ALA A 69 21.85 -21.13 -14.28
CA ALA A 69 22.68 -20.69 -13.16
C ALA A 69 22.70 -21.76 -12.06
N HIS A 70 21.53 -22.34 -11.76
CA HIS A 70 21.43 -23.44 -10.80
C HIS A 70 22.24 -24.68 -11.23
N LYS A 71 22.13 -25.12 -12.49
CA LYS A 71 22.88 -26.27 -13.03
C LYS A 71 24.40 -26.06 -13.04
N ARG A 72 24.84 -24.80 -13.10
CA ARG A 72 26.25 -24.40 -13.20
C ARG A 72 26.83 -23.91 -11.86
N ASP A 73 26.03 -23.92 -10.79
CA ASP A 73 26.36 -23.36 -9.48
C ASP A 73 26.81 -21.89 -9.54
N GLU A 74 26.20 -21.11 -10.43
CA GLU A 74 26.44 -19.67 -10.59
C GLU A 74 25.54 -18.88 -9.63
N GLN A 75 25.86 -18.94 -8.33
CA GLN A 75 25.02 -18.42 -7.24
C GLN A 75 24.67 -16.93 -7.37
N ALA A 76 25.57 -16.10 -7.91
CA ALA A 76 25.32 -14.68 -8.14
C ALA A 76 24.21 -14.46 -9.19
N VAL A 77 24.26 -15.19 -10.30
CA VAL A 77 23.24 -15.10 -11.36
C VAL A 77 21.92 -15.67 -10.86
N GLU A 78 21.95 -16.80 -10.14
CA GLU A 78 20.75 -17.41 -9.54
C GLU A 78 20.03 -16.41 -8.63
N ARG A 79 20.76 -15.75 -7.71
CA ARG A 79 20.21 -14.73 -6.82
C ARG A 79 19.55 -13.59 -7.60
N HIS A 80 20.22 -13.04 -8.61
CA HIS A 80 19.68 -11.94 -9.40
C HIS A 80 18.47 -12.37 -10.24
N ALA A 81 18.47 -13.59 -10.76
CA ALA A 81 17.34 -14.18 -11.49
C ALA A 81 16.13 -14.37 -10.57
N LEU A 82 16.32 -14.84 -9.33
CA LEU A 82 15.24 -14.91 -8.32
C LEU A 82 14.63 -13.53 -8.07
N ASN A 83 15.44 -12.50 -7.85
CA ASN A 83 14.94 -11.14 -7.66
C ASN A 83 14.19 -10.62 -8.92
N ALA A 84 14.70 -10.87 -10.12
CA ALA A 84 14.04 -10.48 -11.37
C ALA A 84 12.70 -11.20 -11.56
N ARG A 85 12.66 -12.51 -11.28
CA ARG A 85 11.43 -13.32 -11.34
C ARG A 85 10.39 -12.85 -10.33
N GLY A 86 10.83 -12.51 -9.11
CA GLY A 86 9.97 -11.90 -8.09
C GLY A 86 9.35 -10.59 -8.56
N ALA A 87 10.14 -9.70 -9.18
CA ALA A 87 9.63 -8.43 -9.72
C ALA A 87 8.61 -8.65 -10.86
N ILE A 88 8.87 -9.58 -11.77
CA ILE A 88 7.93 -9.93 -12.85
C ILE A 88 6.64 -10.53 -12.28
N ALA A 89 6.75 -11.42 -11.29
CA ALA A 89 5.60 -12.01 -10.61
C ALA A 89 4.74 -10.95 -9.91
N LEU A 90 5.38 -9.99 -9.22
CA LEU A 90 4.69 -8.90 -8.53
C LEU A 90 3.88 -8.03 -9.52
N VAL A 91 4.50 -7.60 -10.62
CA VAL A 91 3.84 -6.80 -11.66
C VAL A 91 2.73 -7.59 -12.36
N SER A 92 2.86 -8.92 -12.44
CA SER A 92 1.84 -9.82 -12.98
C SER A 92 0.72 -10.15 -11.97
N GLY A 93 0.74 -9.58 -10.77
CA GLY A 93 -0.26 -9.84 -9.72
C GLY A 93 -0.10 -11.18 -8.99
N ARG A 94 0.98 -11.94 -9.24
CA ARG A 94 1.31 -13.21 -8.55
C ARG A 94 2.03 -12.91 -7.24
N ILE A 95 1.30 -12.31 -6.29
CA ILE A 95 1.85 -11.73 -5.05
C ILE A 95 2.55 -12.79 -4.17
N ASP A 96 1.97 -13.98 -4.03
CA ASP A 96 2.53 -15.02 -3.16
C ASP A 96 3.83 -15.61 -3.73
N GLU A 97 3.87 -15.84 -5.05
CA GLU A 97 5.09 -16.25 -5.75
C GLU A 97 6.17 -15.18 -5.67
N ALA A 98 5.81 -13.91 -5.85
CA ALA A 98 6.75 -12.80 -5.73
C ALA A 98 7.41 -12.79 -4.34
N ALA A 99 6.61 -12.97 -3.28
CA ALA A 99 7.12 -13.04 -1.92
C ALA A 99 8.14 -14.18 -1.74
N ASP A 100 7.84 -15.39 -2.24
CA ASP A 100 8.77 -16.54 -2.18
C ASP A 100 10.10 -16.21 -2.87
N TYR A 101 10.05 -15.73 -4.12
CA TYR A 101 11.25 -15.42 -4.88
C TYR A 101 12.10 -14.32 -4.23
N PHE A 102 11.47 -13.25 -3.72
CA PHE A 102 12.18 -12.19 -3.02
C PHE A 102 12.79 -12.68 -1.70
N THR A 103 12.10 -13.53 -0.94
CA THR A 103 12.65 -14.11 0.29
C THR A 103 13.87 -14.97 -0.01
N ARG A 104 13.81 -15.84 -1.02
CA ARG A 104 14.94 -16.67 -1.44
C ARG A 104 16.13 -15.83 -1.92
N ALA A 105 15.87 -14.81 -2.74
CA ALA A 105 16.88 -13.88 -3.22
C ALA A 105 17.51 -13.08 -2.05
N LEU A 106 16.71 -12.62 -1.10
CA LEU A 106 17.18 -11.91 0.10
C LEU A 106 18.08 -12.79 0.97
N MET A 107 17.69 -14.06 1.19
CA MET A 107 18.49 -15.02 1.95
C MET A 107 19.85 -15.27 1.29
N ALA A 108 19.90 -15.40 -0.04
CA ALA A 108 21.15 -15.53 -0.78
C ALA A 108 21.98 -14.23 -0.71
N ALA A 109 21.35 -13.07 -0.93
CA ALA A 109 22.01 -11.76 -0.88
C ALA A 109 22.66 -11.48 0.48
N SER A 110 21.96 -11.84 1.56
CA SER A 110 22.44 -11.61 2.93
C SER A 110 23.67 -12.46 3.27
N ARG A 111 23.77 -13.68 2.75
CA ARG A 111 24.95 -14.55 2.94
C ARG A 111 26.16 -14.00 2.20
N ASP A 112 25.94 -13.47 1.00
CA ASP A 112 27.02 -13.04 0.10
C ASP A 112 27.43 -11.58 0.32
N GLY A 113 26.72 -10.84 1.17
CA GLY A 113 26.95 -9.42 1.39
C GLY A 113 26.53 -8.52 0.22
N ASP A 114 25.66 -9.01 -0.67
CA ASP A 114 25.11 -8.22 -1.79
C ASP A 114 24.06 -7.22 -1.27
N LEU A 115 24.53 -6.04 -0.91
CA LEU A 115 23.71 -4.96 -0.34
C LEU A 115 22.66 -4.45 -1.33
N ALA A 116 22.98 -4.35 -2.63
CA ALA A 116 22.06 -3.86 -3.65
C ALA A 116 20.87 -4.81 -3.86
N THR A 117 21.10 -6.12 -3.85
CA THR A 117 20.02 -7.10 -3.95
C THR A 117 19.27 -7.24 -2.63
N THR A 118 19.95 -7.17 -1.49
CA THR A 118 19.33 -7.12 -0.15
C THR A 118 18.31 -5.98 -0.07
N ALA A 119 18.72 -4.79 -0.50
CA ALA A 119 17.87 -3.60 -0.49
C ALA A 119 16.65 -3.74 -1.42
N ARG A 120 16.87 -4.17 -2.67
CA ARG A 120 15.80 -4.37 -3.66
C ARG A 120 14.77 -5.42 -3.21
N CYS A 121 15.21 -6.54 -2.66
CA CYS A 121 14.30 -7.57 -2.16
C CYS A 121 13.50 -7.06 -0.95
N SER A 122 14.17 -6.39 -0.01
CA SER A 122 13.51 -5.84 1.19
C SER A 122 12.49 -4.75 0.83
N ASN A 123 12.79 -3.88 -0.12
CA ASN A 123 11.82 -2.88 -0.62
C ASN A 123 10.57 -3.55 -1.21
N ASN A 124 10.74 -4.56 -2.05
CA ASN A 124 9.62 -5.28 -2.66
C ASN A 124 8.82 -6.11 -1.65
N LEU A 125 9.46 -6.72 -0.66
CA LEU A 125 8.78 -7.39 0.45
C LEU A 125 8.01 -6.39 1.33
N GLY A 126 8.52 -5.17 1.47
CA GLY A 126 7.83 -4.05 2.10
C GLY A 126 6.54 -3.69 1.36
N ILE A 127 6.62 -3.52 0.03
CA ILE A 127 5.46 -3.29 -0.84
C ILE A 127 4.43 -4.42 -0.70
N ILE A 128 4.85 -5.68 -0.78
CA ILE A 128 3.96 -6.84 -0.63
C ILE A 128 3.28 -6.86 0.74
N SER A 129 4.03 -6.56 1.80
CA SER A 129 3.47 -6.54 3.16
C SER A 129 2.48 -5.39 3.35
N HIS A 130 2.76 -4.23 2.76
CA HIS A 130 1.84 -3.09 2.73
C HIS A 130 0.56 -3.41 1.96
N LEU A 131 0.64 -4.03 0.77
CA LEU A 131 -0.53 -4.49 0.01
C LEU A 131 -1.40 -5.48 0.77
N ARG A 132 -0.80 -6.27 1.68
CA ARG A 132 -1.51 -7.19 2.59
C ARG A 132 -2.04 -6.51 3.87
N GLY A 133 -1.87 -5.20 4.03
CA GLY A 133 -2.24 -4.47 5.24
C GLY A 133 -1.35 -4.75 6.46
N ARG A 134 -0.20 -5.42 6.26
CA ARG A 134 0.74 -5.78 7.32
C ARG A 134 1.77 -4.68 7.49
N HIS A 135 1.30 -3.52 7.96
CA HIS A 135 2.10 -2.30 7.94
C HIS A 135 3.38 -2.37 8.79
N ALA A 136 3.37 -3.08 9.93
CA ALA A 136 4.56 -3.24 10.77
C ALA A 136 5.67 -4.04 10.05
N GLU A 137 5.29 -5.12 9.35
CA GLU A 137 6.23 -5.90 8.53
C GLU A 137 6.74 -5.07 7.34
N ALA A 138 5.89 -4.23 6.76
CA ALA A 138 6.27 -3.34 5.68
C ALA A 138 7.33 -2.31 6.12
N ILE A 139 7.09 -1.65 7.26
CA ILE A 139 8.03 -0.69 7.85
C ILE A 139 9.39 -1.34 8.10
N GLY A 140 9.43 -2.49 8.79
CA GLY A 140 10.69 -3.18 9.07
C GLY A 140 11.43 -3.60 7.79
N SER A 141 10.70 -4.00 6.74
CA SER A 141 11.29 -4.33 5.44
C SER A 141 11.90 -3.10 4.74
N TRP A 142 11.23 -1.94 4.81
CA TRP A 142 11.77 -0.70 4.24
C TRP A 142 12.93 -0.13 5.06
N GLU A 143 12.94 -0.26 6.39
CA GLU A 143 14.09 0.16 7.21
C GLU A 143 15.35 -0.65 6.85
N ILE A 144 15.21 -1.97 6.64
CA ILE A 144 16.30 -2.81 6.11
C ILE A 144 16.74 -2.32 4.73
N ALA A 145 15.78 -1.98 3.85
CA ALA A 145 16.08 -1.48 2.52
C ALA A 145 16.80 -0.13 2.53
N VAL A 146 16.39 0.83 3.37
CA VAL A 146 17.06 2.13 3.55
C VAL A 146 18.52 1.93 3.97
N ALA A 147 18.76 1.10 4.98
CA ALA A 147 20.11 0.83 5.47
C ALA A 147 20.99 0.16 4.38
N ALA A 148 20.43 -0.81 3.66
CA ALA A 148 21.16 -1.52 2.62
C ALA A 148 21.42 -0.65 1.37
N PHE A 149 20.45 0.14 0.91
CA PHE A 149 20.65 1.10 -0.18
C PHE A 149 21.64 2.20 0.18
N GLY A 150 21.58 2.71 1.42
CA GLY A 150 22.53 3.71 1.91
C GLY A 150 23.98 3.19 1.87
N ARG A 151 24.21 1.95 2.33
CA ARG A 151 25.53 1.31 2.28
C ARG A 151 25.97 0.94 0.86
N ALA A 152 25.02 0.74 -0.05
CA ALA A 152 25.28 0.50 -1.48
C ALA A 152 25.37 1.82 -2.29
N GLU A 153 25.28 2.98 -1.64
CA GLU A 153 25.32 4.32 -2.26
C GLU A 153 24.21 4.54 -3.32
N MET A 154 23.10 3.83 -3.20
CA MET A 154 21.97 3.90 -4.14
C MET A 154 20.89 4.87 -3.65
N GLN A 155 21.14 6.18 -3.78
CA GLN A 155 20.27 7.22 -3.21
C GLN A 155 18.83 7.21 -3.73
N GLN A 156 18.61 6.81 -4.99
CA GLN A 156 17.25 6.65 -5.54
C GLN A 156 16.44 5.63 -4.72
N GLY A 157 17.04 4.48 -4.37
CA GLY A 157 16.39 3.45 -3.57
C GLY A 157 16.11 3.90 -2.13
N VAL A 158 16.99 4.73 -1.55
CA VAL A 158 16.77 5.36 -0.24
C VAL A 158 15.54 6.27 -0.28
N ALA A 159 15.45 7.17 -1.26
CA ALA A 159 14.31 8.06 -1.43
C ALA A 159 12.99 7.30 -1.67
N GLU A 160 12.99 6.25 -2.49
CA GLU A 160 11.81 5.40 -2.70
C GLU A 160 11.32 4.75 -1.39
N CYS A 161 12.24 4.25 -0.55
CA CYS A 161 11.87 3.62 0.71
C CYS A 161 11.28 4.63 1.69
N HIS A 162 11.87 5.82 1.83
CA HIS A 162 11.31 6.90 2.65
C HIS A 162 9.92 7.35 2.16
N HIS A 163 9.71 7.41 0.84
CA HIS A 163 8.39 7.70 0.28
C HIS A 163 7.35 6.64 0.68
N ASN A 164 7.71 5.37 0.63
CA ASN A 164 6.83 4.26 1.02
C ASN A 164 6.52 4.24 2.53
N LEU A 165 7.52 4.55 3.36
CA LEU A 165 7.37 4.75 4.81
C LEU A 165 6.40 5.90 5.10
N ALA A 166 6.56 7.03 4.40
CA ALA A 166 5.69 8.20 4.54
C ALA A 166 4.22 7.86 4.24
N ILE A 167 3.95 7.18 3.13
CA ILE A 167 2.60 6.71 2.78
C ILE A 167 2.03 5.81 3.88
N THR A 168 2.83 4.87 4.38
CA THR A 168 2.37 3.90 5.39
C THR A 168 2.10 4.55 6.74
N TYR A 169 2.93 5.49 7.19
CA TYR A 169 2.66 6.24 8.41
C TYR A 169 1.43 7.14 8.26
N ARG A 170 1.21 7.74 7.09
CA ARG A 170 0.00 8.52 6.80
C ARG A 170 -1.25 7.65 6.93
N GLU A 171 -1.25 6.44 6.39
CA GLU A 171 -2.38 5.51 6.50
C GLU A 171 -2.67 5.07 7.93
N GLN A 172 -1.63 5.00 8.77
CA GLN A 172 -1.77 4.77 10.21
C GLN A 172 -2.21 6.02 10.99
N GLY A 173 -2.33 7.18 10.34
CA GLY A 173 -2.64 8.47 10.98
C GLY A 173 -1.47 9.07 11.77
N ALA A 174 -0.25 8.51 11.66
CA ALA A 174 0.95 9.03 12.31
C ALA A 174 1.57 10.16 11.47
N LEU A 175 0.85 11.28 11.34
CA LEU A 175 1.15 12.35 10.40
C LEU A 175 2.54 12.99 10.62
N ASP A 176 2.99 13.17 11.86
CA ASP A 176 4.31 13.74 12.15
C ASP A 176 5.44 12.85 11.61
N ARG A 177 5.31 11.53 11.81
CA ARG A 177 6.26 10.55 11.26
C ARG A 177 6.18 10.48 9.74
N ALA A 178 4.96 10.51 9.20
CA ALA A 178 4.75 10.53 7.76
C ALA A 178 5.45 11.73 7.10
N LEU A 179 5.32 12.92 7.70
CA LEU A 179 5.94 14.14 7.20
C LEU A 179 7.47 14.08 7.29
N ALA A 180 8.02 13.58 8.40
CA ALA A 180 9.47 13.41 8.55
C ALA A 180 10.06 12.48 7.49
N GLU A 181 9.41 11.34 7.23
CA GLU A 181 9.82 10.41 6.17
C GLU A 181 9.67 11.03 4.78
N ALA A 182 8.59 11.79 4.55
CA ALA A 182 8.39 12.50 3.28
C ALA A 182 9.47 13.57 3.05
N ASP A 183 9.90 14.27 4.09
CA ASP A 183 10.99 15.24 4.02
C ASP A 183 12.32 14.58 3.62
N GLN A 184 12.63 13.41 4.20
CA GLN A 184 13.79 12.61 3.78
C GLN A 184 13.68 12.20 2.31
N ALA A 185 12.52 11.68 1.89
CA ALA A 185 12.31 11.27 0.51
C ALA A 185 12.52 12.43 -0.49
N VAL A 186 11.97 13.61 -0.19
CA VAL A 186 12.11 14.80 -1.04
C VAL A 186 13.57 15.25 -1.11
N ALA A 187 14.24 15.38 0.05
CA ALA A 187 15.63 15.84 0.10
C ALA A 187 16.59 14.88 -0.61
N THR A 188 16.44 13.58 -0.40
CA THR A 188 17.28 12.56 -1.05
C THR A 188 17.02 12.49 -2.56
N ALA A 189 15.76 12.57 -3.01
CA ALA A 189 15.44 12.56 -4.43
C ALA A 189 15.97 13.81 -5.16
N GLU A 190 15.88 14.98 -4.52
CA GLU A 190 16.45 16.23 -5.04
C GLU A 190 17.98 16.14 -5.17
N ALA A 191 18.66 15.67 -4.12
CA ALA A 191 20.12 15.51 -4.12
C ALA A 191 20.59 14.48 -5.16
N ALA A 192 19.79 13.44 -5.44
CA ALA A 192 20.08 12.46 -6.48
C ALA A 192 19.85 12.99 -7.91
N GLY A 193 19.25 14.18 -8.08
CA GLY A 193 18.92 14.75 -9.38
C GLY A 193 17.80 14.04 -10.14
N ASP A 194 17.09 13.11 -9.48
CA ASP A 194 15.99 12.35 -10.08
C ASP A 194 14.70 13.17 -10.05
N ARG A 195 14.43 13.89 -11.15
CA ARG A 195 13.27 14.77 -11.25
C ARG A 195 11.93 14.03 -11.13
N THR A 196 11.85 12.79 -11.61
CA THR A 196 10.61 12.01 -11.56
C THR A 196 10.34 11.58 -10.13
N LEU A 197 11.35 11.02 -9.45
CA LEU A 197 11.24 10.62 -8.04
C LEU A 197 11.01 11.81 -7.13
N TRP A 198 11.65 12.95 -7.40
CA TRP A 198 11.44 14.18 -6.65
C TRP A 198 9.99 14.68 -6.76
N ALA A 199 9.42 14.70 -7.96
CA ALA A 199 8.01 15.03 -8.16
C ALA A 199 7.06 14.05 -7.43
N GLN A 200 7.39 12.76 -7.42
CA GLN A 200 6.62 11.75 -6.70
C GLN A 200 6.68 11.97 -5.17
N ALA A 201 7.87 12.24 -4.63
CA ALA A 201 8.06 12.52 -3.21
C ALA A 201 7.34 13.81 -2.78
N LEU A 202 7.43 14.88 -3.59
CA LEU A 202 6.70 16.13 -3.36
C LEU A 202 5.19 15.92 -3.36
N ARG A 203 4.65 15.13 -4.30
CA ARG A 203 3.23 14.76 -4.29
C ARG A 203 2.85 14.04 -3.01
N GLY A 204 3.62 13.03 -2.61
CA GLY A 204 3.36 12.27 -1.37
C GLY A 204 3.34 13.18 -0.14
N ARG A 205 4.29 14.12 -0.03
CA ARG A 205 4.33 15.10 1.06
C ARG A 205 3.15 16.06 1.02
N ALA A 206 2.78 16.55 -0.16
CA ALA A 206 1.62 17.42 -0.34
C ALA A 206 0.32 16.72 0.11
N GLU A 207 0.15 15.44 -0.21
CA GLU A 207 -1.01 14.68 0.25
C GLU A 207 -1.04 14.51 1.79
N ILE A 208 0.13 14.39 2.45
CA ILE A 208 0.21 14.39 3.93
C ILE A 208 -0.22 15.75 4.47
N ARG A 209 0.29 16.85 3.89
CA ARG A 209 -0.05 18.22 4.27
C ARG A 209 -1.53 18.54 4.08
N VAL A 210 -2.18 18.03 3.04
CA VAL A 210 -3.64 18.14 2.86
C VAL A 210 -4.37 17.53 4.06
N VAL A 211 -3.94 16.36 4.52
CA VAL A 211 -4.55 15.68 5.69
C VAL A 211 -4.25 16.42 6.99
N SER A 212 -3.06 17.02 7.12
CA SER A 212 -2.68 17.86 8.26
C SER A 212 -3.34 19.25 8.27
N GLY A 213 -3.99 19.65 7.18
CA GLY A 213 -4.64 20.96 7.04
C GLY A 213 -3.72 22.09 6.57
N GLU A 214 -2.48 21.78 6.17
CA GLU A 214 -1.48 22.74 5.67
C GLU A 214 -1.69 23.00 4.17
N LEU A 215 -2.86 23.53 3.80
CA LEU A 215 -3.34 23.57 2.42
C LEU A 215 -2.50 24.46 1.50
N GLU A 216 -2.05 25.62 2.00
CA GLU A 216 -1.22 26.55 1.22
C GLU A 216 0.15 25.94 0.88
N LEU A 217 0.72 25.16 1.80
CA LEU A 217 1.98 24.46 1.56
C LEU A 217 1.78 23.32 0.56
N ALA A 218 0.70 22.54 0.71
CA ALA A 218 0.35 21.49 -0.25
C ALA A 218 0.12 22.05 -1.67
N ARG A 219 -0.55 23.21 -1.79
CA ARG A 219 -0.75 23.92 -3.06
C ARG A 219 0.57 24.21 -3.76
N ARG A 220 1.50 24.87 -3.07
CA ARG A 220 2.82 25.24 -3.61
C ARG A 220 3.59 24.01 -4.09
N GLU A 221 3.52 22.91 -3.36
CA GLU A 221 4.19 21.67 -3.75
C GLU A 221 3.56 21.02 -4.98
N LEU A 222 2.23 20.99 -5.08
CA LEU A 222 1.56 20.45 -6.27
C LEU A 222 1.77 21.33 -7.50
N ASP A 223 1.85 22.66 -7.34
CA ASP A 223 2.23 23.57 -8.41
C ASP A 223 3.68 23.29 -8.88
N ARG A 224 4.59 23.02 -7.94
CA ARG A 224 5.96 22.61 -8.25
C ARG A 224 6.04 21.25 -8.94
N VAL A 225 5.21 20.29 -8.54
CA VAL A 225 5.08 19.00 -9.23
C VAL A 225 4.65 19.21 -10.69
N ALA A 226 3.65 20.06 -10.93
CA ALA A 226 3.19 20.39 -12.27
C ALA A 226 4.29 21.07 -13.11
N GLU A 227 5.10 21.95 -12.51
CA GLU A 227 6.28 22.54 -13.17
C GLU A 227 7.33 21.50 -13.57
N ILE A 228 7.66 20.57 -12.67
CA ILE A 228 8.64 19.52 -12.96
C ILE A 228 8.16 18.65 -14.13
N ARG A 229 6.86 18.39 -14.22
CA ARG A 229 6.24 17.51 -15.21
C ARG A 229 5.87 18.16 -16.54
N ARG A 230 5.87 19.49 -16.64
CA ARG A 230 5.68 20.19 -17.93
C ARG A 230 6.65 19.75 -19.03
N GLY A 231 7.79 19.13 -18.68
CA GLY A 231 8.75 18.53 -19.62
C GLY A 231 8.78 16.99 -19.66
N LEU A 232 7.92 16.30 -18.92
CA LEU A 232 7.91 14.84 -18.76
C LEU A 232 6.51 14.30 -19.07
N VAL A 233 6.20 14.05 -20.34
CA VAL A 233 4.88 13.55 -20.75
C VAL A 233 4.72 12.10 -20.30
N ASN A 234 3.98 11.88 -19.21
CA ASN A 234 3.60 10.56 -18.72
C ASN A 234 2.12 10.59 -18.25
N PRO A 235 1.17 10.16 -19.09
CA PRO A 235 -0.26 10.27 -18.81
C PRO A 235 -0.72 9.57 -17.53
N VAL A 236 -0.07 8.45 -17.18
CA VAL A 236 -0.34 7.72 -15.92
C VAL A 236 0.20 8.52 -14.75
N VAL A 237 1.42 9.03 -14.95
CA VAL A 237 2.13 10.01 -14.13
C VAL A 237 1.16 11.01 -13.50
N GLU A 238 0.58 11.75 -14.44
CA GLU A 238 -0.31 12.88 -14.29
C GLU A 238 -1.66 12.55 -13.64
N ALA A 239 -2.19 11.34 -13.84
CA ALA A 239 -3.47 10.95 -13.25
C ALA A 239 -3.37 10.83 -11.72
N GLU A 240 -2.24 10.36 -11.20
CA GLU A 240 -2.00 10.32 -9.75
C GLU A 240 -1.83 11.72 -9.16
N ASP A 241 -1.14 12.64 -9.85
CA ASP A 241 -1.04 14.04 -9.41
C ASP A 241 -2.38 14.74 -9.40
N LEU A 242 -3.18 14.52 -10.44
CA LEU A 242 -4.50 15.10 -10.55
C LEU A 242 -5.39 14.64 -9.38
N ARG A 243 -5.19 13.42 -8.87
CA ARG A 243 -5.87 12.96 -7.66
C ARG A 243 -5.42 13.70 -6.41
N ALA A 244 -4.12 13.98 -6.27
CA ALA A 244 -3.62 14.80 -5.16
C ALA A 244 -4.18 16.23 -5.22
N VAL A 245 -4.23 16.83 -6.41
CA VAL A 245 -4.86 18.14 -6.65
C VAL A 245 -6.36 18.10 -6.32
N ALA A 246 -7.06 17.04 -6.71
CA ALA A 246 -8.47 16.87 -6.38
C ALA A 246 -8.69 16.78 -4.86
N SER A 247 -7.81 16.07 -4.16
CA SER A 247 -7.87 15.95 -2.69
C SER A 247 -7.66 17.31 -2.01
N LEU A 248 -6.74 18.14 -2.52
CA LEU A 248 -6.53 19.51 -2.06
C LEU A 248 -7.75 20.40 -2.31
N LEU A 249 -8.34 20.37 -3.51
CA LEU A 249 -9.55 21.15 -3.85
C LEU A 249 -10.73 20.81 -2.92
N VAL A 250 -10.89 19.52 -2.61
CA VAL A 250 -11.92 19.06 -1.66
C VAL A 250 -11.66 19.61 -0.26
N ALA A 251 -10.40 19.63 0.19
CA ALA A 251 -10.01 20.16 1.49
C ALA A 251 -10.18 21.69 1.58
N GLU A 252 -9.91 22.42 0.49
CA GLU A 252 -10.21 23.86 0.36
C GLU A 252 -11.72 24.16 0.34
N GLY A 253 -12.55 23.14 0.15
CA GLY A 253 -14.01 23.23 0.17
C GLY A 253 -14.66 23.34 -1.21
N ASP A 254 -13.88 23.43 -2.30
CA ASP A 254 -14.38 23.35 -3.67
C ASP A 254 -14.68 21.90 -4.06
N LEU A 255 -15.77 21.38 -3.49
CA LEU A 255 -16.25 20.04 -3.76
C LEU A 255 -16.58 19.82 -5.24
N ALA A 256 -16.99 20.87 -5.97
CA ALA A 256 -17.38 20.74 -7.37
C ALA A 256 -16.16 20.56 -8.27
N ALA A 257 -15.09 21.34 -8.06
CA ALA A 257 -13.83 21.16 -8.78
C ALA A 257 -13.16 19.83 -8.43
N GLY A 258 -13.12 19.47 -7.14
CA GLY A 258 -12.61 18.18 -6.70
C GLY A 258 -13.35 16.99 -7.33
N GLU A 259 -14.68 17.05 -7.40
CA GLU A 259 -15.51 16.01 -8.05
C GLU A 259 -15.22 15.89 -9.55
N ARG A 260 -15.05 17.02 -10.26
CA ARG A 260 -14.67 17.01 -11.69
C ARG A 260 -13.29 16.39 -11.90
N ALA A 261 -12.30 16.80 -11.10
CA ALA A 261 -10.95 16.27 -11.18
C ALA A 261 -10.91 14.77 -10.90
N LEU A 262 -11.62 14.26 -9.89
CA LEU A 262 -11.70 12.82 -9.60
C LEU A 262 -12.34 12.02 -10.75
N ARG A 263 -13.35 12.56 -11.43
CA ARG A 263 -13.92 11.90 -12.63
C ARG A 263 -12.92 11.83 -13.77
N GLU A 264 -12.11 12.86 -13.96
CA GLU A 264 -11.04 12.83 -14.96
C GLU A 264 -9.98 11.78 -14.60
N VAL A 265 -9.58 11.70 -13.32
CA VAL A 265 -8.66 10.64 -12.84
C VAL A 265 -9.23 9.25 -13.14
N ILE A 266 -10.53 9.02 -12.88
CA ILE A 266 -11.22 7.76 -13.18
C ILE A 266 -11.14 7.44 -14.68
N GLY A 267 -11.47 8.40 -15.54
CA GLY A 267 -11.42 8.22 -16.99
C GLY A 267 -10.01 7.87 -17.50
N ARG A 268 -8.97 8.55 -16.99
CA ARG A 268 -7.56 8.24 -17.30
C ARG A 268 -7.15 6.86 -16.76
N ALA A 269 -7.61 6.49 -15.57
CA ALA A 269 -7.30 5.20 -14.97
C ALA A 269 -7.93 4.05 -15.77
N GLU A 270 -9.16 4.22 -16.27
CA GLU A 270 -9.84 3.26 -17.14
C GLU A 270 -9.14 3.14 -18.50
N SER A 271 -8.82 4.26 -19.15
CA SER A 271 -8.17 4.26 -20.47
C SER A 271 -6.78 3.60 -20.46
N HIS A 272 -6.10 3.61 -19.32
CA HIS A 272 -4.77 3.04 -19.15
C HIS A 272 -4.74 1.74 -18.34
N GLY A 273 -5.89 1.14 -18.02
CA GLY A 273 -5.97 -0.15 -17.31
C GLY A 273 -5.31 -0.13 -15.93
N ARG A 274 -5.61 0.89 -15.11
CA ARG A 274 -5.04 1.10 -13.77
C ARG A 274 -6.07 0.80 -12.66
N PRO A 275 -6.33 -0.47 -12.33
CA PRO A 275 -7.39 -0.84 -11.41
C PRO A 275 -7.20 -0.29 -9.98
N TYR A 276 -5.95 -0.17 -9.52
CA TYR A 276 -5.66 0.38 -8.19
C TYR A 276 -6.00 1.88 -8.11
N LEU A 277 -5.50 2.69 -9.05
CA LEU A 277 -5.82 4.13 -9.11
C LEU A 277 -7.33 4.36 -9.31
N LEU A 278 -7.97 3.54 -10.15
CA LEU A 278 -9.42 3.56 -10.33
C LEU A 278 -10.16 3.33 -9.01
N ALA A 279 -9.76 2.32 -8.22
CA ALA A 279 -10.37 2.03 -6.94
C ALA A 279 -10.19 3.18 -5.94
N GLU A 280 -9.00 3.76 -5.86
CA GLU A 280 -8.72 4.88 -4.95
C GLU A 280 -9.46 6.16 -5.35
N ALA A 281 -9.44 6.55 -6.62
CA ALA A 281 -10.17 7.70 -7.13
C ALA A 281 -11.68 7.55 -6.94
N THR A 282 -12.20 6.34 -7.17
CA THR A 282 -13.62 6.02 -6.92
C THR A 282 -13.97 6.15 -5.44
N ARG A 283 -13.14 5.61 -4.54
CA ARG A 283 -13.32 5.75 -3.08
C ARG A 283 -13.37 7.22 -2.68
N ASP A 284 -12.45 8.04 -3.20
CA ASP A 284 -12.36 9.45 -2.87
C ASP A 284 -13.58 10.22 -3.44
N LEU A 285 -14.05 9.89 -4.65
CA LEU A 285 -15.27 10.44 -5.23
C LEU A 285 -16.52 10.15 -4.40
N VAL A 286 -16.64 8.91 -3.87
CA VAL A 286 -17.74 8.53 -2.98
C VAL A 286 -17.74 9.37 -1.70
N LYS A 287 -16.56 9.66 -1.12
CA LYS A 287 -16.44 10.54 0.07
C LYS A 287 -16.91 11.97 -0.24
N VAL A 288 -16.55 12.50 -1.41
CA VAL A 288 -16.99 13.84 -1.85
C VAL A 288 -18.51 13.88 -2.01
N ALA A 289 -19.09 12.90 -2.70
CA ALA A 289 -20.54 12.80 -2.92
C ALA A 289 -21.33 12.68 -1.60
N ALA A 290 -20.82 11.90 -0.64
CA ALA A 290 -21.40 11.76 0.69
C ALA A 290 -21.38 13.09 1.46
N THR A 291 -20.27 13.83 1.39
CA THR A 291 -20.11 15.15 2.02
C THR A 291 -21.09 16.17 1.43
N ARG A 292 -21.24 16.20 0.10
CA ARG A 292 -22.20 17.07 -0.59
C ARG A 292 -23.64 16.77 -0.21
N THR A 293 -23.99 15.49 -0.10
CA THR A 293 -25.33 15.05 0.33
C THR A 293 -25.62 15.44 1.77
N ARG A 294 -24.64 15.31 2.68
CA ARG A 294 -24.75 15.78 4.07
C ARG A 294 -24.95 17.29 4.15
N ARG A 295 -24.21 18.09 3.38
CA ARG A 295 -24.37 19.56 3.32
C ARG A 295 -25.70 20.01 2.74
N ARG A 296 -26.31 19.22 1.84
CA ARG A 296 -27.62 19.50 1.22
C ARG A 296 -28.81 19.11 2.09
N ARG A 297 -28.63 18.28 3.12
CA ARG A 297 -29.74 17.87 3.99
C ARG A 297 -30.16 19.07 4.85
N PRO A 298 -31.41 19.58 4.71
CA PRO A 298 -31.88 20.66 5.59
C PRO A 298 -31.81 20.18 7.04
N ALA A 299 -31.41 21.07 7.96
CA ALA A 299 -31.44 20.78 9.39
C ALA A 299 -32.84 20.26 9.73
N ARG A 300 -32.91 19.05 10.31
CA ARG A 300 -34.18 18.56 10.86
C ARG A 300 -34.67 19.65 11.84
N PRO A 301 -35.90 20.16 11.71
CA PRO A 301 -36.43 21.01 12.76
C PRO A 301 -36.29 20.23 14.07
N GLY A 302 -35.59 20.81 15.04
CA GLY A 302 -35.49 20.22 16.37
C GLY A 302 -36.89 19.99 16.92
N PRO A 303 -37.08 19.04 17.86
CA PRO A 303 -38.39 18.84 18.47
C PRO A 303 -38.87 20.19 18.98
N SER A 304 -39.94 20.72 18.37
CA SER A 304 -40.57 21.95 18.82
C SER A 304 -40.91 21.77 20.29
N SER A 305 -40.35 22.64 21.13
CA SER A 305 -40.70 22.74 22.54
C SER A 305 -42.22 22.63 22.66
N PRO A 306 -42.78 21.76 23.52
CA PRO A 306 -44.22 21.69 23.67
C PRO A 306 -44.68 23.08 24.12
N SER A 307 -45.47 23.73 23.27
CA SER A 307 -46.13 24.97 23.63
C SER A 307 -46.94 24.72 24.90
N SER A 308 -46.85 25.68 25.81
CA SER A 308 -47.55 25.74 27.08
C SER A 308 -49.02 25.36 26.93
N ALA A 309 -49.36 24.11 27.25
CA ALA A 309 -50.73 23.70 27.52
C ALA A 309 -51.15 24.32 28.87
N PRO A 310 -52.36 24.90 29.00
CA PRO A 310 -52.81 25.49 30.24
C PRO A 310 -52.95 24.39 31.30
N SER A 311 -52.41 24.67 32.49
CA SER A 311 -52.46 23.80 33.67
C SER A 311 -53.90 23.38 33.97
N ARG A 312 -54.23 22.11 33.74
CA ARG A 312 -55.43 21.51 34.33
C ARG A 312 -55.21 21.42 35.84
N ARG A 313 -55.95 22.24 36.58
CA ARG A 313 -56.10 22.12 38.03
C ARG A 313 -56.57 20.70 38.35
N PHE A 314 -55.77 19.97 39.11
CA PHE A 314 -56.26 18.76 39.78
C PHE A 314 -57.26 19.20 40.84
N ALA A 315 -58.52 18.83 40.64
CA ALA A 315 -59.54 18.90 41.66
C ALA A 315 -59.25 17.85 42.74
N SER A 316 -59.29 18.31 43.98
CA SER A 316 -59.28 17.52 45.20
C SER A 316 -60.38 16.46 45.18
N SER A 317 -60.04 15.22 45.54
CA SER A 317 -61.01 14.23 46.00
C SER A 317 -60.80 13.94 47.49
N PRO A 318 -61.85 13.62 48.25
CA PRO A 318 -61.84 13.66 49.70
C PRO A 318 -61.33 12.38 50.35
N ALA A 319 -60.94 12.56 51.61
CA ALA A 319 -60.35 11.60 52.53
C ALA A 319 -61.13 10.28 52.70
N TRP A 320 -60.37 9.21 52.90
CA TRP A 320 -60.78 8.09 53.76
C TRP A 320 -59.71 7.86 54.83
N SER A 321 -60.20 7.63 56.03
CA SER A 321 -59.58 7.71 57.34
C SER A 321 -59.02 6.37 57.86
N GLY A 322 -58.00 6.47 58.72
CA GLY A 322 -57.59 5.44 59.70
C GLY A 322 -56.47 4.51 59.21
N ALA A 323 -55.46 4.12 59.99
CA ALA A 323 -55.10 4.42 61.37
C ALA A 323 -53.61 4.04 61.56
N THR A 324 -52.94 4.79 62.44
CA THR A 324 -51.87 4.37 63.37
C THR A 324 -50.79 3.38 62.93
N SER A 325 -49.53 3.83 62.85
CA SER A 325 -48.53 3.61 63.93
C SER A 325 -47.12 4.04 63.53
N SER A 326 -46.60 5.03 64.27
CA SER A 326 -45.21 5.23 64.73
C SER A 326 -44.00 4.91 63.83
N ARG A 327 -43.26 5.99 63.49
CA ARG A 327 -41.83 6.05 63.11
C ARG A 327 -40.90 5.61 64.28
N PRO A 328 -39.59 5.39 64.03
CA PRO A 328 -38.56 6.48 64.01
C PRO A 328 -37.62 6.37 62.78
N SER A 329 -37.22 7.43 62.06
CA SER A 329 -36.10 8.39 62.31
C SER A 329 -34.79 7.71 62.76
N CYS A 330 -33.56 8.02 62.33
CA CYS A 330 -32.96 9.15 61.64
C CYS A 330 -31.49 8.78 61.33
N ALA A 331 -30.87 9.55 60.41
CA ALA A 331 -29.46 9.98 60.42
C ALA A 331 -28.28 8.99 60.22
N ALA A 332 -27.60 9.21 59.08
CA ALA A 332 -26.16 9.48 58.93
C ALA A 332 -25.09 8.47 59.39
N ARG A 333 -24.24 8.04 58.45
CA ARG A 333 -22.78 8.35 58.43
C ARG A 333 -22.08 7.84 57.17
N TRP A 334 -21.39 8.75 56.49
CA TRP A 334 -20.25 8.45 55.63
C TRP A 334 -19.01 8.16 56.48
N ARG A 335 -18.24 7.10 56.15
CA ARG A 335 -16.77 7.07 56.28
C ARG A 335 -16.15 6.10 55.26
N HIS A 336 -15.15 6.61 54.55
CA HIS A 336 -14.13 5.86 53.80
C HIS A 336 -13.29 4.95 54.71
N CYS A 337 -12.83 3.81 54.20
CA CYS A 337 -11.44 3.39 54.38
C CYS A 337 -11.00 2.35 53.33
N THR A 338 -9.76 2.52 52.89
CA THR A 338 -9.01 1.84 51.83
C THR A 338 -8.29 0.58 52.35
N ARG A 339 -8.05 -0.43 51.48
CA ARG A 339 -6.71 -0.98 51.15
C ARG A 339 -6.75 -2.30 50.34
N ARG A 340 -5.83 -2.35 49.38
CA ARG A 340 -5.39 -3.48 48.52
C ARG A 340 -4.57 -4.53 49.29
N ARG A 341 -4.49 -5.78 48.78
CA ARG A 341 -3.24 -6.46 48.34
C ARG A 341 -3.44 -7.89 47.75
N ASN A 342 -3.02 -8.01 46.48
CA ASN A 342 -2.43 -9.07 45.65
C ASN A 342 -2.30 -10.58 46.03
N TRP A 343 -2.72 -11.43 45.06
CA TRP A 343 -2.09 -12.58 44.33
C TRP A 343 -1.47 -13.81 45.06
N PRO A 344 -1.55 -15.04 44.49
CA PRO A 344 -0.56 -15.53 43.51
C PRO A 344 -1.08 -16.45 42.35
N THR A 345 -0.10 -16.85 41.52
CA THR A 345 -0.06 -17.42 40.16
C THR A 345 -0.25 -18.95 39.98
N ARG A 346 -0.64 -19.33 38.75
CA ARG A 346 -0.27 -20.50 37.89
C ARG A 346 -0.55 -21.95 38.35
N GLY A 347 -1.18 -22.72 37.44
CA GLY A 347 -0.91 -24.16 37.24
C GLY A 347 -2.07 -24.95 36.62
N ALA A 348 -1.74 -25.81 35.64
CA ALA A 348 -2.47 -26.98 35.12
C ALA A 348 -3.32 -26.86 33.81
N THR A 349 -2.76 -27.47 32.75
CA THR A 349 -3.39 -28.24 31.65
C THR A 349 -4.23 -29.44 32.19
N PRO A 350 -5.00 -30.26 31.43
CA PRO A 350 -4.85 -30.65 30.00
C PRO A 350 -6.16 -30.95 29.17
N SER A 351 -5.93 -31.32 27.90
CA SER A 351 -6.66 -32.26 27.01
C SER A 351 -8.17 -32.49 27.15
N CYS A 352 -8.91 -32.49 26.04
CA CYS A 352 -9.38 -33.73 25.39
C CYS A 352 -10.23 -33.46 24.14
N SER A 353 -10.05 -34.36 23.19
CA SER A 353 -10.75 -34.50 21.94
C SER A 353 -12.06 -35.31 22.06
N ARG A 354 -12.92 -35.12 21.05
CA ARG A 354 -13.76 -36.13 20.36
C ARG A 354 -15.23 -36.38 20.78
N ILE A 355 -16.04 -36.51 19.71
CA ILE A 355 -17.32 -37.25 19.50
C ILE A 355 -18.59 -36.40 19.77
N TRP A 356 -19.45 -36.14 18.77
CA TRP A 356 -20.52 -37.06 18.32
C TRP A 356 -20.84 -36.98 16.82
N ALA A 357 -21.34 -38.10 16.30
CA ALA A 357 -21.69 -38.36 14.90
C ALA A 357 -23.21 -38.51 14.68
N SER A 358 -23.63 -38.18 13.44
CA SER A 358 -24.74 -38.76 12.64
C SER A 358 -26.20 -38.46 13.00
N VAL A 359 -27.00 -38.11 11.98
CA VAL A 359 -28.19 -38.87 11.49
C VAL A 359 -28.78 -38.24 10.19
N ARG A 360 -28.80 -39.09 9.14
CA ARG A 360 -29.75 -39.30 8.01
C ARG A 360 -30.32 -38.18 7.09
N ARG A 361 -30.21 -38.48 5.78
CA ARG A 361 -31.00 -37.95 4.63
C ARG A 361 -32.39 -38.62 4.50
N PRO A 362 -33.26 -38.07 3.64
CA PRO A 362 -33.87 -38.88 2.57
C PRO A 362 -33.79 -38.27 1.15
N ARG A 363 -33.95 -39.14 0.14
CA ARG A 363 -34.05 -38.90 -1.32
C ARG A 363 -35.49 -39.17 -1.78
N SER A 364 -35.96 -38.48 -2.82
CA SER A 364 -36.71 -39.01 -4.00
C SER A 364 -37.09 -37.86 -4.97
N SER A 365 -36.55 -37.84 -6.21
CA SER A 365 -37.24 -38.09 -7.52
C SER A 365 -38.20 -36.97 -7.98
N SER A 366 -38.34 -36.52 -9.23
CA SER A 366 -37.82 -36.84 -10.57
C SER A 366 -38.57 -35.92 -11.57
N ARG A 367 -37.95 -35.51 -12.69
CA ARG A 367 -38.44 -35.58 -14.09
C ARG A 367 -37.95 -34.42 -14.97
N ARG A 368 -37.32 -34.81 -16.08
CA ARG A 368 -37.09 -34.04 -17.32
C ARG A 368 -38.38 -33.99 -18.13
N CYS A 369 -38.54 -32.97 -18.98
CA CYS A 369 -39.16 -33.06 -20.33
C CYS A 369 -38.76 -31.82 -21.17
N TRP A 370 -38.24 -32.06 -22.38
CA TRP A 370 -38.29 -31.18 -23.56
C TRP A 370 -39.48 -31.63 -24.43
N PRO A 371 -40.02 -30.80 -25.35
CA PRO A 371 -39.69 -30.88 -26.80
C PRO A 371 -39.79 -29.49 -27.51
N CYS A 372 -39.43 -29.23 -28.78
CA CYS A 372 -38.97 -29.96 -29.97
C CYS A 372 -37.77 -29.23 -30.57
#